data_AF-A0A938GKD5-F1
#
_entry.id   AF-A0A938GKD5-F1
#
_cell.length_a   1.000
_cell.length_b   1.000
_cell.length_c   1.000
_cell.angle_alpha   90.00
_cell.angle_beta   90.00
_cell.angle_gamma   90.00
#
_symmetry.space_group_name_H-M   'P 1'
#
loop_
_entity.id
_entity.type
_entity.pdbx_description
1 polymer ?
#
loop_
_entity_poly.entity_id
_entity_poly.type
_entity_poly.pdbx_seq_one_letter_code
_entity_poly.pdbx_strand_id
1 'polypeptide(L)' 'MGEISPKEFAHFIGKEIRLSKVEYAPKPEHMPRLNFCMGKNTPDRKDYIMEKLVGPLEE' A
#
# COMPACT_ATOMS: atom_id res chain seq x y z
N MET A 1 -11.97 -5.51 -6.72
CA MET A 1 -11.72 -5.97 -8.11
C MET A 1 -12.57 -7.17 -8.52
N GLY A 2 -13.05 -8.00 -7.58
CA GLY A 2 -13.98 -9.10 -7.91
C GLY A 2 -15.44 -8.67 -8.16
N GLU A 3 -15.76 -7.39 -7.90
CA GLU A 3 -17.10 -6.81 -8.06
C GLU A 3 -17.33 -6.19 -9.46
N ILE A 4 -16.31 -6.14 -10.31
CA ILE A 4 -16.37 -5.63 -11.69
C ILE A 4 -16.21 -6.78 -12.68
N SER A 5 -16.94 -6.73 -13.80
CA SER A 5 -16.81 -7.74 -14.83
C SER A 5 -15.44 -7.66 -15.54
N PRO A 6 -14.96 -8.74 -16.16
CA PRO A 6 -13.72 -8.71 -16.94
C PRO A 6 -13.70 -7.64 -18.04
N LYS A 7 -14.87 -7.36 -18.64
CA LYS A 7 -15.03 -6.34 -19.68
C LYS A 7 -14.86 -4.93 -19.13
N GLU A 8 -15.41 -4.65 -17.95
CA GLU A 8 -15.23 -3.36 -17.28
C GLU A 8 -13.78 -3.19 -16.80
N PHE A 9 -13.18 -4.24 -16.27
CA PHE A 9 -11.79 -4.21 -15.80
C PHE A 9 -10.79 -3.84 -16.90
N ALA A 10 -11.00 -4.30 -18.13
CA ALA A 10 -10.15 -4.00 -19.28
C ALA A 10 -10.08 -2.49 -19.61
N HIS A 11 -11.06 -1.69 -19.18
CA HIS A 11 -11.00 -0.23 -19.35
C HIS A 11 -10.05 0.45 -18.35
N PHE A 12 -9.75 -0.19 -17.22
CA PHE A 12 -8.84 0.34 -16.21
C PHE A 12 -7.39 -0.13 -16.42
N ILE A 13 -7.21 -1.39 -16.84
CA ILE A 13 -5.90 -1.99 -17.08
C ILE A 13 -5.78 -2.34 -18.57
N GLY A 14 -5.14 -1.45 -19.32
CA GLY A 14 -4.94 -1.58 -20.76
C GLY A 14 -3.69 -0.83 -21.22
N LYS A 15 -3.53 -0.65 -22.54
CA LYS A 15 -2.34 0.01 -23.12
C LYS A 15 -2.12 1.44 -22.62
N GLU A 16 -3.20 2.14 -22.29
CA GLU A 16 -3.20 3.53 -21.81
C GLU A 16 -3.12 3.65 -20.28
N ILE A 17 -2.85 2.55 -19.56
CA ILE A 17 -2.74 2.60 -18.10
C ILE A 17 -1.59 3.51 -17.67
N ARG A 18 -1.84 4.34 -16.66
CA ARG A 18 -0.80 5.15 -16.03
C ARG A 18 0.01 4.29 -15.05
N LEU A 19 1.20 3.88 -15.48
CA LEU A 19 2.13 3.14 -14.64
C LEU A 19 2.98 4.10 -13.81
N SER A 20 3.04 3.87 -12.50
CA SER A 20 4.03 4.50 -11.62
C SER A 20 5.25 3.59 -11.53
N LYS A 21 6.38 4.03 -12.10
CA LYS A 21 7.63 3.26 -12.03
C LYS A 21 8.15 3.25 -10.59
N VAL A 22 8.39 2.06 -10.05
CA VAL A 22 9.06 1.90 -8.75
C VAL A 22 10.56 1.83 -8.97
N GLU A 23 11.32 2.69 -8.30
CA GLU A 23 12.77 2.67 -8.34
C GLU A 23 13.32 2.11 -7.03
N TYR A 24 14.27 1.18 -7.15
CA TYR A 24 14.95 0.61 -6.00
C TYR A 24 16.24 1.39 -5.74
N ALA A 25 16.27 2.17 -4.67
CA ALA A 25 17.50 2.68 -4.10
C ALA A 25 18.00 1.64 -3.08
N PRO A 26 19.22 1.09 -3.18
CA PRO A 26 19.74 0.16 -2.18
C PRO A 26 20.13 0.94 -0.91
N LYS A 27 19.16 1.28 -0.06
CA LYS A 27 19.40 1.77 1.30
C LYS A 27 19.26 0.62 2.31
N PRO A 28 20.15 0.53 3.32
CA PRO A 28 20.08 -0.49 4.37
C PRO A 28 18.73 -0.52 5.10
N GLU A 29 18.03 0.61 5.13
CA GLU A 29 16.78 0.82 5.86
C GLU A 29 15.54 0.14 5.26
N HIS A 30 15.60 -0.32 4.00
CA HIS A 30 14.39 -0.83 3.31
C HIS A 30 13.89 -2.15 3.88
N MET A 31 14.80 -3.09 4.18
CA MET A 31 14.41 -4.40 4.70
C MET A 31 13.74 -4.31 6.08
N PRO A 32 14.28 -3.54 7.05
CA PRO A 32 13.60 -3.31 8.33
C PRO A 32 12.18 -2.73 8.17
N ARG A 33 12.00 -1.76 7.27
CA ARG A 33 10.68 -1.15 7.02
C ARG A 33 9.69 -2.14 6.40
N LEU A 34 10.12 -2.93 5.42
CA LEU A 34 9.28 -3.97 4.82
C LEU A 34 8.89 -5.05 5.84
N ASN A 35 9.84 -5.47 6.68
CA ASN A 35 9.58 -6.42 7.76
C ASN A 35 8.61 -5.87 8.80
N PHE A 36 8.70 -4.58 9.12
CA PHE A 36 7.74 -3.94 10.02
C PHE A 36 6.33 -3.92 9.40
N CYS A 37 6.19 -3.46 8.15
CA CYS A 37 4.91 -3.35 7.47
C CYS A 37 4.25 -4.71 7.16
N MET A 38 5.03 -5.72 6.75
CA MET A 38 4.52 -7.02 6.30
C MET A 38 4.77 -8.18 7.27
N GLY A 39 5.40 -7.92 8.41
CA GLY A 39 5.78 -8.95 9.38
C GLY A 39 4.65 -9.39 10.31
N LYS A 40 5.03 -9.87 11.50
CA LYS A 40 4.09 -10.32 12.52
C LYS A 40 3.26 -9.16 13.06
N ASN A 41 2.06 -9.48 13.55
CA ASN A 41 1.22 -8.51 14.24
C ASN A 41 1.72 -8.31 15.69
N THR A 42 2.42 -7.20 15.91
CA THR A 42 2.96 -6.84 17.22
C THR A 42 2.22 -5.63 17.82
N PRO A 43 2.23 -5.46 19.17
CA PRO A 43 1.70 -4.27 19.81
C PRO A 43 2.31 -2.97 19.27
N ASP A 44 3.65 -2.91 19.13
CA ASP A 44 4.35 -1.73 18.59
C ASP A 44 3.86 -1.33 17.19
N ARG A 45 3.54 -2.33 16.34
CA ARG A 45 3.01 -2.07 15.00
C ARG A 45 1.61 -1.49 15.06
N LYS A 46 0.76 -2.01 15.97
CA LYS A 46 -0.58 -1.47 16.18
C LYS A 46 -0.50 -0.01 16.65
N ASP A 47 0.34 0.27 17.64
CA ASP A 47 0.47 1.62 18.20
C ASP A 47 0.97 2.62 17.14
N TYR A 48 1.98 2.22 16.35
CA TYR A 48 2.44 3.00 15.21
C TYR A 48 1.33 3.27 14.17
N ILE A 49 0.53 2.25 13.81
CA ILE A 49 -0.57 2.43 12.86
C ILE A 49 -1.60 3.41 13.42
N MET A 50 -1.97 3.29 14.70
CA MET A 50 -2.93 4.19 15.33
C MET A 50 -2.42 5.63 15.40
N GLU A 51 -1.13 5.84 15.63
CA GLU A 51 -0.51 7.18 15.63
C GLU A 51 -0.49 7.80 14.22
N LYS A 52 -0.24 7.00 13.17
CA LYS A 52 -0.10 7.51 11.80
C LYS A 52 -1.40 7.52 10.99
N LEU A 53 -2.45 6.87 11.48
CA LEU A 53 -3.74 6.85 10.80
C LEU A 53 -4.42 8.22 10.95
N VAL A 54 -4.28 9.05 9.92
CA VAL A 54 -5.04 10.30 9.81
C VAL A 54 -6.45 9.94 9.34
N GLY A 55 -7.38 9.80 10.30
CA GLY A 55 -8.80 9.74 9.99
C GLY A 55 -9.34 11.11 9.55
N PRO A 56 -10.48 11.15 8.84
CA PRO A 56 -11.21 12.41 8.75
C PRO A 56 -11.47 12.91 10.17
N LEU A 57 -11.19 14.20 10.42
CA LEU A 57 -11.72 14.86 11.62
C LEU A 57 -13.24 14.76 11.48
N GLU A 58 -13.87 13.95 12.33
CA GLU A 58 -15.32 14.06 12.50
C GLU A 58 -15.57 15.42 13.15
N GLU A 59 -16.22 16.32 12.41
CA GLU A 59 -16.99 17.44 13.00
C GLU A 59 -18.33 16.91 13.50
#